data_AF-A0A167CAC7-F1
#
_entry.id   AF-A0A167CAC7-F1
#
_cell.length_a   1.000
_cell.length_b   1.000
_cell.length_c   1.000
_cell.angle_alpha   90.00
_cell.angle_beta   90.00
_cell.angle_gamma   90.00
#
_symmetry.space_group_name_H-M   'P 1'
#
loop_
_entity.id
_entity.type
_entity.pdbx_description
1 polymer ?
#
loop_
_entity_poly.entity_id
_entity_poly.type
_entity_poly.pdbx_seq_one_letter_code
_entity_poly.pdbx_strand_id
1 'polypeptide(L)'
;MAYALRKPFSGVTGERITVMTSNKAAVFMLSRPHQQSGQEFIRCIYDSVEELRKEDNAITVQWKAASEEDELLKQAKTQAREATKEGLLRKYSFQ
;
A
#
# COMPACT_ATOMS: atom_id res chain seq x y z
N MET A 1 -2.21 1.64 1.76
CA MET A 1 -1.22 0.69 1.20
C MET A 1 -1.35 -0.69 1.83
N ALA A 2 -1.15 -0.86 3.15
CA ALA A 2 -1.29 -2.16 3.84
C ALA A 2 -2.58 -2.92 3.49
N TYR A 3 -3.72 -2.21 3.50
CA TYR A 3 -5.03 -2.78 3.15
C TYR A 3 -5.11 -3.30 1.71
N ALA A 4 -4.52 -2.56 0.76
CA ALA A 4 -4.50 -2.94 -0.65
C ALA A 4 -3.60 -4.16 -0.93
N LEU A 5 -2.70 -4.51 -0.01
CA LEU A 5 -1.89 -5.72 -0.12
C LEU A 5 -2.60 -6.95 0.46
N ARG A 6 -3.45 -6.79 1.49
CA ARG A 6 -4.12 -7.94 2.14
C ARG A 6 -5.33 -8.46 1.36
N LYS A 7 -6.20 -7.55 0.91
CA LYS A 7 -7.53 -7.91 0.36
C LYS A 7 -7.50 -8.58 -1.02
N PRO A 8 -6.73 -8.09 -2.01
CA PRO A 8 -6.76 -8.65 -3.37
C PRO A 8 -5.90 -9.89 -3.55
N PHE A 9 -4.92 -10.10 -2.67
CA PHE A 9 -3.86 -11.10 -2.84
C PHE A 9 -3.96 -12.25 -1.82
N SER A 10 -5.05 -12.33 -1.05
CA SER A 10 -5.29 -13.47 -0.17
C SER A 10 -5.47 -14.75 -1.01
N GLY A 11 -4.56 -15.72 -0.85
CA GLY A 11 -4.57 -16.98 -1.61
C GLY A 11 -3.92 -16.90 -2.99
N VAL A 12 -3.24 -15.79 -3.32
CA VAL A 12 -2.38 -15.70 -4.51
C VAL A 12 -1.00 -16.25 -4.13
N THR A 13 -0.45 -17.16 -4.94
CA THR A 13 0.83 -17.83 -4.68
C THR A 13 1.73 -17.83 -5.91
N GLY A 14 3.04 -17.65 -5.73
CA GLY A 14 4.02 -17.74 -6.83
C GLY A 14 4.00 -16.59 -7.84
N GLU A 15 3.30 -15.49 -7.56
CA GLU A 15 3.13 -14.36 -8.48
C GLU A 15 4.16 -13.26 -8.26
N ARG A 16 4.42 -12.48 -9.32
CA ARG A 16 5.29 -11.30 -9.25
C ARG A 16 4.46 -10.02 -9.13
N ILE A 17 4.41 -9.47 -7.93
CA ILE A 17 3.61 -8.29 -7.60
C ILE A 17 4.50 -7.05 -7.62
N THR A 18 4.18 -6.09 -8.49
CA THR A 18 4.85 -4.78 -8.52
C THR A 18 3.92 -3.72 -7.95
N VAL A 19 4.36 -3.04 -6.89
CA VAL A 19 3.62 -1.95 -6.26
C VAL A 19 4.23 -0.63 -6.67
N MET A 20 3.48 0.16 -7.43
CA MET A 20 3.91 1.47 -7.89
C MET A 20 3.35 2.58 -6.99
N THR A 21 4.18 3.58 -6.69
CA THR A 21 3.74 4.74 -5.93
C THR A 21 4.45 6.01 -6.36
N SER A 22 3.73 7.13 -6.34
CA SER A 22 4.33 8.46 -6.48
C SER A 22 4.90 9.01 -5.18
N ASN A 23 4.65 8.34 -4.05
CA ASN A 23 5.21 8.71 -2.77
C ASN A 23 6.64 8.17 -2.65
N LYS A 24 7.62 9.02 -2.97
CA LYS A 24 9.05 8.70 -2.85
C LYS A 24 9.42 8.27 -1.43
N ALA A 25 8.86 8.93 -0.40
CA ALA A 25 9.13 8.59 1.00
C ALA A 25 8.65 7.17 1.34
N ALA A 26 7.51 6.74 0.80
CA ALA A 26 7.01 5.37 1.03
C ALA A 26 7.98 4.31 0.53
N VAL A 27 8.60 4.52 -0.64
CA VAL A 27 9.60 3.59 -1.19
C VAL A 27 10.86 3.56 -0.31
N PHE A 28 11.35 4.73 0.12
CA PHE A 28 12.49 4.82 1.02
C PHE A 28 12.23 4.15 2.37
N MET A 29 11.09 4.40 2.98
CA MET A 29 10.70 3.77 4.25
C MET A 29 10.68 2.25 4.08
N LEU A 30 10.04 1.74 3.03
CA LEU A 30 9.95 0.30 2.78
C LEU A 30 11.33 -0.35 2.59
N SER A 31 12.31 0.36 2.03
CA SER A 31 13.69 -0.13 1.90
C SER A 31 14.48 -0.15 3.23
N ARG A 32 14.04 0.55 4.27
CA ARG A 32 14.77 0.66 5.56
C ARG A 32 13.85 0.47 6.79
N PRO A 33 13.36 -0.76 7.02
CA PRO A 33 12.38 -1.07 8.08
C PRO A 33 12.89 -0.79 9.50
N HIS A 34 14.15 -1.09 9.75
CA HIS A 34 14.74 -1.23 11.08
C HIS A 34 14.90 0.08 11.86
N GLN A 35 14.45 1.22 11.31
CA GLN A 35 14.56 2.55 11.92
C GLN A 35 13.21 3.16 12.29
N GLN A 36 12.12 2.39 12.29
CA GLN A 36 10.75 2.92 12.47
C GLN A 36 9.93 2.22 13.55
N SER A 37 10.60 1.67 14.59
CA SER A 37 9.97 1.13 15.79
C SER A 37 9.19 2.22 16.53
N GLY A 38 7.90 2.35 16.24
CA GLY A 38 7.03 3.40 16.76
C GLY A 38 5.91 3.80 15.81
N GLN A 39 6.00 3.43 14.52
CA GLN A 39 4.96 3.71 13.54
C GLN A 39 4.14 2.45 13.24
N GLU A 40 3.06 2.22 14.00
CA GLU A 40 2.22 1.02 13.85
C GLU A 40 1.70 0.81 12.42
N PHE A 41 1.34 1.89 11.72
CA PHE A 41 0.88 1.83 10.33
C PHE A 41 1.94 1.29 9.37
N ILE A 42 3.22 1.54 9.66
CA ILE A 42 4.32 1.05 8.83
C ILE A 42 4.51 -0.44 9.06
N ARG A 43 4.46 -0.89 10.31
CA ARG A 43 4.48 -2.31 10.66
C ARG A 43 3.37 -3.07 9.93
N CYS A 44 2.15 -2.53 9.89
CA CYS A 44 1.05 -3.15 9.15
C CYS A 44 1.33 -3.35 7.65
N ILE A 45 2.12 -2.47 7.02
CA ILE A 45 2.52 -2.65 5.61
C ILE A 45 3.52 -3.79 5.48
N TYR A 46 4.49 -3.86 6.39
CA TYR A 46 5.48 -4.95 6.41
C TYR A 46 4.85 -6.30 6.64
N ASP A 47 3.97 -6.42 7.64
CA ASP A 47 3.26 -7.67 7.93
C ASP A 47 2.54 -8.17 6.68
N SER A 48 1.85 -7.28 5.94
CA SER A 48 1.19 -7.65 4.69
C SER A 48 2.17 -8.10 3.60
N VAL A 49 3.33 -7.45 3.48
CA VAL A 49 4.35 -7.84 2.49
C VAL A 49 4.97 -9.18 2.85
N GLU A 50 5.21 -9.44 4.14
CA GLU A 50 5.73 -10.72 4.61
C GLU A 50 4.74 -11.86 4.42
N GLU A 51 3.45 -11.64 4.72
CA GLU A 51 2.39 -12.61 4.45
C GLU A 51 2.39 -13.04 2.98
N LEU A 52 2.46 -12.08 2.06
CA LEU A 52 2.51 -12.39 0.64
C LEU A 52 3.81 -13.10 0.22
N ARG A 53 4.95 -12.77 0.82
CA ARG A 53 6.22 -13.47 0.55
C ARG A 53 6.22 -14.92 1.05
N LYS A 54 5.48 -15.22 2.13
CA LYS A 54 5.33 -16.61 2.63
C LYS A 54 4.61 -17.50 1.62
N GLU A 55 3.73 -16.91 0.82
CA GLU A 55 3.01 -17.56 -0.29
C GLU A 55 3.85 -17.62 -1.59
N ASP A 56 5.18 -17.53 -1.49
CA ASP A 56 6.13 -17.55 -2.62
C ASP A 56 5.96 -16.39 -3.62
N ASN A 57 5.30 -15.30 -3.23
CA ASN A 57 5.16 -14.13 -4.10
C ASN A 57 6.40 -13.22 -4.04
N ALA A 58 6.83 -12.76 -5.21
CA ALA A 58 7.90 -11.79 -5.33
C ALA A 58 7.33 -10.36 -5.37
N ILE A 59 7.56 -9.59 -4.29
CA ILE A 59 7.09 -8.20 -4.19
C ILE A 59 8.22 -7.20 -4.48
N THR A 60 7.98 -6.34 -5.47
CA THR A 60 8.85 -5.20 -5.79
C THR A 60 8.09 -3.89 -5.61
N VAL A 61 8.68 -2.91 -4.95
CA VAL A 61 8.09 -1.57 -4.77
C VAL A 61 8.89 -0.57 -5.59
N GLN A 62 8.22 0.17 -6.46
CA GLN A 62 8.85 1.13 -7.38
C GLN A 62 8.27 2.53 -7.21
N TRP A 63 9.16 3.52 -7.22
CA TRP A 63 8.77 4.91 -7.28
C TRP A 63 8.61 5.34 -8.75
N LYS A 64 7.52 6.05 -9.03
CA LYS A 64 7.33 6.74 -10.31
C LYS A 64 6.91 8.18 -10.02
N ALA A 65 7.56 9.15 -10.66
CA ALA A 65 7.17 10.55 -10.51
C ALA A 65 5.70 10.73 -10.92
N ALA A 66 4.92 11.49 -10.16
CA ALA A 66 3.56 11.81 -10.57
C ALA A 66 3.63 12.74 -11.78
N SER A 67 3.24 12.26 -12.95
CA SER A 67 2.99 13.10 -14.13
C SER A 67 1.49 13.20 -14.40
N GLU A 68 1.09 14.20 -15.18
CA GLU A 68 -0.28 14.26 -15.70
C GLU A 68 -0.57 13.18 -16.74
N GLU A 69 0.42 12.43 -17.21
CA GLU A 69 0.21 11.35 -18.18
C GLU A 69 -0.01 9.99 -17.49
N ASP A 70 0.28 9.90 -16.18
CA ASP A 70 0.14 8.67 -15.40
C ASP A 70 -1.28 8.44 -14.89
N GLU A 71 -2.17 8.06 -15.80
CA GLU A 71 -3.59 7.80 -15.53
C GLU A 71 -3.81 6.76 -14.41
N LEU A 72 -2.98 5.71 -14.33
CA LEU A 72 -3.08 4.71 -13.26
C LEU A 72 -2.80 5.30 -11.87
N LEU A 73 -1.78 6.16 -11.75
CA LEU A 73 -1.47 6.81 -10.47
C LEU A 73 -2.53 7.86 -10.11
N LYS A 74 -3.13 8.53 -11.10
CA LYS A 74 -4.29 9.42 -10.87
C LYS A 74 -5.49 8.63 -10.34
N GLN A 75 -5.84 7.52 -10.99
CA GLN A 75 -6.93 6.65 -10.55
C GLN A 75 -6.68 6.14 -9.12
N ALA A 76 -5.47 5.62 -8.84
CA ALA A 76 -5.10 5.17 -7.52
C ALA A 76 -5.21 6.29 -6.46
N LYS A 77 -4.82 7.52 -6.80
CA LYS A 77 -4.96 8.70 -5.92
C LYS A 77 -6.42 9.06 -5.68
N THR A 78 -7.26 9.02 -6.71
CA THR A 78 -8.70 9.28 -6.59
C THR A 78 -9.37 8.22 -5.70
N GLN A 79 -9.12 6.94 -5.96
CA GLN A 79 -9.64 5.84 -5.13
C GLN A 79 -9.17 5.95 -3.67
N ALA A 80 -7.89 6.28 -3.45
CA ALA A 80 -7.37 6.48 -2.09
C ALA A 80 -8.06 7.65 -1.37
N ARG A 81 -8.38 8.74 -2.09
CA ARG A 81 -9.14 9.87 -1.55
C ARG A 81 -10.58 9.48 -1.21
N GLU A 82 -11.25 8.76 -2.09
CA GLU A 82 -12.63 8.28 -1.87
C GLU A 82 -12.72 7.34 -0.66
N ALA A 83 -11.83 6.34 -0.59
CA ALA A 83 -11.78 5.43 0.56
C ALA A 83 -11.54 6.17 1.90
N THR A 84 -10.77 7.26 1.88
CA THR A 84 -10.56 8.09 3.08
C THR A 84 -11.79 8.93 3.42
N LYS A 85 -12.53 9.42 2.42
CA LYS A 85 -13.81 10.14 2.62
C LYS A 85 -14.89 9.24 3.19
N GLU A 86 -15.03 8.01 2.68
CA GLU A 86 -15.95 7.02 3.23
C GLU A 86 -15.57 6.62 4.66
N GLY A 87 -14.28 6.48 4.94
CA GLY A 87 -13.77 6.23 6.29
C GLY A 87 -14.05 7.38 7.26
N LEU A 88 -14.11 8.63 6.78
CA LEU A 88 -14.55 9.79 7.56
C LEU A 88 -16.06 9.74 7.82
N LEU A 89 -16.88 9.44 6.83
CA LEU A 89 -18.34 9.31 6.99
C LEU A 89 -18.74 8.23 8.01
N ARG A 90 -17.98 7.12 8.06
CA ARG A 90 -18.19 6.03 9.04
C ARG A 90 -17.85 6.40 10.49
N LYS A 91 -17.09 7.48 10.71
CA LYS A 91 -16.78 8.00 12.07
C LYS A 91 -17.84 8.95 12.62
N TYR A 92 -18.74 9.46 11.78
CA TYR A 92 -19.81 10.40 12.18
C TYR A 92 -21.19 9.73 12.32
N SER A 93 -21.27 8.40 12.23
CA SER A 93 -22.54 7.63 12.32
C SER A 93 -22.60 6.76 13.59
N PHE A 94 -22.24 7.35 14.74
CA PHE A 94 -22.72 6.88 16.04
C PHE A 94 -23.74 7.89 16.56
N GLN A 95 -25.02 7.56 16.42
CA GLN A 95 -26.11 8.12 17.21
C GLN A 95 -27.01 6.96 17.65
#